data_AF-A0A178YQV2-F1
#
_entry.id   AF-A0A178YQV2-F1
#
_cell.length_a   1.000
_cell.length_b   1.000
_cell.length_c   1.000
_cell.angle_alpha   90.00
_cell.angle_beta   90.00
_cell.angle_gamma   90.00
#
_symmetry.space_group_name_H-M   'P 1'
#
loop_
_entity.id
_entity.type
_entity.pdbx_description
1 polymer ?
#
loop_
_entity_poly.entity_id
_entity_poly.type
_entity_poly.pdbx_seq_one_letter_code
_entity_poly.pdbx_strand_id
1 'polypeptide(L)'
;MLAAMPSETSRRLELFRLALVLIDRGSQEVPLTLSRHFDDVLHQARRLADNSRAISPEMTPQAVQLANELRAYDGLRDALSGVNSIKDVSQATAHRVLRNMEPRLASAD
;
A
#
# COMPACT_ATOMS: atom_id res chain seq x y z
N MET A 1 23.80 13.68 -11.47
CA MET A 1 22.46 13.52 -10.88
C MET A 1 21.98 12.10 -11.17
N LEU A 2 22.28 11.15 -10.28
CA LEU A 2 21.71 9.81 -10.35
C LEU A 2 20.37 9.86 -9.62
N ALA A 3 19.29 10.05 -10.35
CA ALA A 3 17.96 9.79 -9.81
C ALA A 3 17.96 8.33 -9.38
N ALA A 4 17.91 8.08 -8.07
CA ALA A 4 17.73 6.74 -7.53
C ALA A 4 16.51 6.15 -8.23
N MET A 5 16.73 5.16 -9.10
CA MET A 5 15.61 4.48 -9.73
C MET A 5 14.76 3.92 -8.59
N PRO A 6 13.46 4.25 -8.49
CA PRO A 6 12.61 3.63 -7.49
C PRO A 6 12.75 2.13 -7.69
N SER A 7 13.20 1.43 -6.64
CA SER A 7 13.43 -0.02 -6.68
C SER A 7 12.20 -0.68 -7.30
N GLU A 8 12.38 -1.76 -8.05
CA GLU A 8 11.28 -2.47 -8.74
C GLU A 8 10.12 -2.83 -7.79
N THR A 9 10.43 -2.97 -6.51
CA THR A 9 9.52 -3.08 -5.36
C THR A 9 8.60 -1.86 -5.18
N SER A 10 9.14 -0.63 -5.30
CA SER A 10 8.36 0.61 -5.26
C SER A 10 7.46 0.79 -6.49
N ARG A 11 7.86 0.28 -7.66
CA ARG A 11 6.99 0.28 -8.85
C ARG A 11 5.78 -0.62 -8.68
N ARG A 12 5.96 -1.77 -8.03
CA ARG A 12 4.86 -2.71 -7.81
C ARG A 12 3.70 -2.10 -7.04
N LEU A 13 3.89 -1.13 -6.15
CA LEU A 13 2.78 -0.50 -5.41
C LEU A 13 2.35 0.86 -6.00
N GLU A 14 2.73 1.19 -7.24
CA GLU A 14 2.45 2.50 -7.86
C GLU A 14 0.96 2.88 -7.87
N LEU A 15 0.08 1.99 -8.35
CA LEU A 15 -1.36 2.28 -8.42
C LEU A 15 -1.98 2.36 -7.02
N PHE A 16 -1.55 1.50 -6.10
CA PHE A 16 -1.98 1.53 -4.71
C PHE A 16 -1.59 2.86 -4.04
N ARG A 17 -0.33 3.30 -4.23
CA ARG A 17 0.17 4.58 -3.73
C ARG A 17 -0.51 5.76 -4.39
N LEU A 18 -0.79 5.69 -5.69
CA LEU A 18 -1.49 6.76 -6.41
C LEU A 18 -2.86 7.02 -5.79
N ALA A 19 -3.60 5.97 -5.45
CA ALA A 19 -4.89 6.09 -4.79
C ALA A 19 -4.77 6.87 -3.46
N LEU A 20 -3.76 6.54 -2.65
CA LEU A 20 -3.47 7.23 -1.40
C LEU A 20 -3.02 8.68 -1.61
N VAL A 21 -2.20 8.95 -2.63
CA VAL A 21 -1.74 10.32 -2.96
C VAL A 21 -2.91 11.21 -3.37
N LEU A 22 -3.88 10.68 -4.11
CA LEU A 22 -5.09 11.43 -4.47
C LEU A 22 -5.87 11.83 -3.21
N ILE A 23 -6.04 10.90 -2.26
CA ILE A 23 -6.73 11.18 -0.98
C ILE A 23 -5.93 12.15 -0.11
N ASP A 24 -4.61 11.96 0.00
CA ASP A 24 -3.70 12.83 0.75
C ASP A 24 -3.74 14.28 0.22
N ARG A 25 -3.88 14.46 -1.10
CA ARG A 25 -4.04 15.77 -1.72
C ARG A 25 -5.45 16.34 -1.68
N GLY A 26 -6.39 15.63 -1.05
CA GLY A 26 -7.78 16.08 -0.90
C GLY A 26 -8.63 15.92 -2.16
N SER A 27 -8.26 15.04 -3.09
CA SER A 27 -9.18 14.67 -4.18
C SER A 27 -10.42 14.01 -3.60
N GLN A 28 -11.59 14.62 -3.86
CA GLN A 28 -12.88 14.09 -3.41
C GLN A 28 -13.30 12.81 -4.13
N GLU A 29 -12.75 12.56 -5.33
CA GLU A 29 -13.16 11.43 -6.16
C GLU A 29 -11.95 10.64 -6.64
N VAL A 30 -11.81 9.41 -6.11
CA VAL A 30 -10.86 8.43 -6.64
C VAL A 30 -11.56 7.63 -7.74
N PRO A 31 -10.98 7.48 -8.94
CA PRO A 31 -11.61 6.72 -10.03
C PRO A 31 -12.05 5.33 -9.58
N LEU A 32 -13.24 4.89 -10.02
CA LEU A 32 -13.84 3.62 -9.58
C LEU A 32 -12.92 2.42 -9.79
N THR A 33 -12.23 2.37 -10.93
CA THR A 33 -11.27 1.31 -11.25
C THR A 33 -10.11 1.28 -10.26
N LEU A 34 -9.60 2.45 -9.88
CA LEU A 34 -8.50 2.57 -8.94
C LEU A 34 -8.94 2.22 -7.50
N SER A 35 -10.16 2.62 -7.14
CA SER A 35 -10.79 2.25 -5.87
C SER A 35 -10.93 0.74 -5.71
N ARG A 36 -11.48 0.06 -6.73
CA ARG A 36 -11.60 -1.41 -6.73
C ARG A 36 -10.25 -2.10 -6.64
N HIS A 37 -9.27 -1.58 -7.38
CA HIS A 37 -7.91 -2.12 -7.36
C HIS A 37 -7.26 -1.99 -5.98
N PHE A 38 -7.41 -0.83 -5.33
CA PHE A 38 -6.91 -0.60 -3.98
C PHE A 38 -7.52 -1.60 -2.98
N ASP A 39 -8.85 -1.74 -3.01
CA ASP A 39 -9.58 -2.65 -2.13
C ASP A 39 -9.14 -4.10 -2.35
N ASP A 40 -9.04 -4.54 -3.60
CA ASP A 40 -8.61 -5.91 -3.93
C ASP A 40 -7.19 -6.21 -3.42
N VAL A 41 -6.24 -5.29 -3.66
CA VAL A 41 -4.86 -5.43 -3.18
C VAL A 41 -4.81 -5.43 -1.65
N LEU A 42 -5.56 -4.56 -0.97
CA LEU A 42 -5.60 -4.50 0.49
C LEU A 42 -6.15 -5.80 1.10
N HIS A 43 -7.25 -6.32 0.56
CA HIS A 43 -7.87 -7.55 1.05
C HIS A 43 -6.97 -8.76 0.84
N GLN A 44 -6.41 -8.91 -0.36
CA GLN A 44 -5.47 -9.99 -0.66
C GLN A 44 -4.22 -9.89 0.23
N ALA A 45 -3.67 -8.68 0.40
CA ALA A 45 -2.49 -8.47 1.23
C ALA A 45 -2.73 -8.79 2.71
N ARG A 46 -3.90 -8.43 3.26
CA ARG A 46 -4.29 -8.80 4.63
C ARG A 46 -4.45 -10.30 4.80
N ARG A 47 -5.16 -10.96 3.87
CA ARG A 47 -5.33 -12.41 3.89
C ARG A 47 -3.98 -13.12 3.85
N LEU A 48 -3.08 -12.66 2.99
CA LEU A 48 -1.71 -13.16 2.94
C LEU A 48 -0.99 -12.87 4.24
N ALA A 49 -0.95 -11.63 4.72
CA ALA A 49 -0.24 -11.24 5.93
C ALA A 49 -0.62 -12.12 7.14
N ASP A 50 -1.91 -12.42 7.29
CA ASP A 50 -2.47 -13.29 8.32
C ASP A 50 -2.18 -14.78 8.08
N ASN A 51 -2.27 -15.24 6.82
CA ASN A 51 -2.06 -16.65 6.44
C ASN A 51 -1.09 -16.79 5.27
N SER A 52 0.19 -17.04 5.57
CA SER A 52 1.26 -17.27 4.58
C SER A 52 1.03 -18.49 3.67
N ARG A 53 0.18 -19.43 4.08
CA ARG A 53 -0.19 -20.61 3.28
C ARG A 53 -1.35 -20.36 2.31
N ALA A 54 -1.99 -19.19 2.37
CA ALA A 54 -3.10 -18.81 1.49
C ALA A 54 -2.62 -18.23 0.14
N ILE A 55 -1.37 -18.51 -0.26
CA ILE A 55 -0.84 -18.08 -1.55
C ILE A 55 -1.54 -18.90 -2.64
N SER A 56 -2.45 -18.25 -3.34
CA SER A 56 -3.14 -18.77 -4.52
C SER A 56 -2.57 -18.15 -5.81
N PRO A 57 -2.64 -18.84 -6.96
CA PRO A 57 -2.19 -18.31 -8.24
C PRO A 57 -2.96 -17.07 -8.72
N GLU A 58 -4.13 -16.80 -8.15
CA GLU A 58 -4.95 -15.60 -8.39
C GLU A 58 -4.46 -14.35 -7.64
N MET A 59 -3.51 -14.50 -6.71
CA MET A 59 -3.00 -13.39 -5.90
C MET A 59 -2.10 -12.47 -6.72
N THR A 60 -2.35 -11.17 -6.65
CA THR A 60 -1.55 -10.18 -7.38
C THR A 60 -0.15 -10.03 -6.75
N PRO A 61 0.90 -9.78 -7.56
CA PRO A 61 2.24 -9.53 -7.03
C PRO A 61 2.29 -8.27 -6.13
N GLN A 62 1.34 -7.35 -6.31
CA GLN A 62 1.20 -6.15 -5.49
C GLN A 62 0.67 -6.50 -4.10
N ALA A 63 -0.32 -7.40 -4.01
CA ALA A 63 -0.83 -7.89 -2.73
C ALA A 63 0.24 -8.67 -1.96
N VAL A 64 1.04 -9.49 -2.64
CA VAL A 64 2.17 -10.21 -2.01
C VAL A 64 3.19 -9.22 -1.46
N GLN A 65 3.53 -8.17 -2.21
CA GLN A 65 4.44 -7.15 -1.74
C GLN A 65 3.88 -6.41 -0.53
N LEU A 66 2.63 -5.96 -0.59
CA LEU A 66 1.97 -5.27 0.53
C LEU A 66 1.87 -6.18 1.77
N ALA A 67 1.60 -7.48 1.59
CA ALA A 67 1.58 -8.45 2.69
C ALA A 67 2.95 -8.57 3.37
N ASN A 68 4.04 -8.58 2.59
CA ASN A 68 5.38 -8.58 3.14
C ASN A 68 5.67 -7.29 3.91
N GLU A 69 5.29 -6.12 3.37
CA GLU A 69 5.44 -4.83 4.07
C GLU A 69 4.62 -4.79 5.37
N LEU A 70 3.38 -5.29 5.36
CA LEU A 70 2.49 -5.38 6.53
C LEU A 70 3.06 -6.28 7.63
N ARG A 71 3.83 -7.31 7.28
CA ARG A 71 4.53 -8.17 8.25
C ARG A 71 5.85 -7.59 8.72
N ALA A 72 6.56 -6.90 7.84
CA ALA A 72 7.85 -6.30 8.15
C ALA A 72 7.72 -5.04 9.01
N TYR A 73 6.64 -4.27 8.81
CA TYR A 73 6.45 -2.97 9.44
C TYR A 73 5.11 -2.88 10.17
N ASP A 74 5.16 -3.02 11.49
CA ASP A 74 3.97 -2.92 12.35
C ASP A 74 3.29 -1.54 12.24
N GLY A 75 4.07 -0.47 12.02
CA GLY A 75 3.54 0.87 11.78
C GLY A 75 2.68 1.01 10.51
N LEU A 76 2.98 0.24 9.46
CA LEU A 76 2.14 0.18 8.26
C LEU A 76 0.85 -0.60 8.54
N ARG A 77 0.94 -1.69 9.31
CA ARG A 77 -0.21 -2.49 9.73
C ARG A 77 -1.16 -1.70 10.62
N ASP A 78 -0.62 -0.94 11.58
CA ASP A 78 -1.38 -0.03 12.44
C ASP A 78 -2.06 1.08 11.61
N ALA A 79 -1.32 1.72 10.70
CA ALA A 79 -1.86 2.78 9.84
C ALA A 79 -3.01 2.30 8.94
N LEU A 80 -2.99 1.02 8.54
CA LEU A 80 -4.05 0.39 7.78
C LEU A 80 -5.07 -0.34 8.66
N SER A 81 -4.94 -0.30 9.99
CA SER A 81 -5.88 -0.95 10.90
C SER A 81 -7.24 -0.25 10.83
N GLY A 82 -8.32 -1.02 10.71
CA GLY A 82 -9.68 -0.50 10.57
C GLY A 82 -10.05 0.02 9.17
N VAL A 83 -9.11 0.17 8.24
CA VAL A 83 -9.40 0.51 6.83
C VAL A 83 -9.86 -0.74 6.10
N ASN A 84 -11.12 -0.83 5.68
CA ASN A 84 -11.60 -1.99 4.92
C ASN A 84 -11.69 -1.71 3.42
N SER A 85 -12.00 -0.47 3.08
CA SER A 85 -11.99 0.03 1.72
C SER A 85 -11.32 1.40 1.64
N ILE A 86 -10.99 1.81 0.42
CA ILE A 86 -10.47 3.15 0.11
C ILE A 86 -11.38 4.27 0.61
N LYS A 87 -12.70 4.02 0.72
CA LYS A 87 -13.67 4.99 1.25
C LYS A 87 -13.51 5.26 2.74
N ASP A 88 -12.92 4.34 3.49
CA ASP A 88 -12.62 4.49 4.91
C ASP A 88 -11.32 5.27 5.13
N VAL A 89 -10.55 5.51 4.06
CA VAL A 89 -9.26 6.20 4.13
C VAL A 89 -9.51 7.70 4.20
N SER A 90 -9.28 8.26 5.39
CA SER A 90 -9.19 9.70 5.57
C SER A 90 -7.85 10.25 5.06
N GLN A 91 -7.78 11.56 4.79
CA GLN A 91 -6.54 12.23 4.40
C GLN A 91 -5.38 11.95 5.39
N ALA A 92 -5.66 12.00 6.69
CA ALA A 92 -4.67 11.71 7.73
C ALA A 92 -4.17 10.25 7.68
N THR A 93 -5.06 9.30 7.38
CA THR A 93 -4.71 7.89 7.20
C THR A 93 -3.85 7.71 5.96
N ALA A 94 -4.24 8.30 4.83
CA ALA A 94 -3.46 8.26 3.59
C ALA A 94 -2.04 8.80 3.81
N HIS A 95 -1.91 9.96 4.46
CA HIS A 95 -0.62 10.56 4.79
C HIS A 95 0.26 9.63 5.63
N ARG A 96 -0.33 9.02 6.67
CA ARG A 96 0.38 8.09 7.55
C ARG A 96 0.83 6.83 6.81
N VAL A 97 -0.03 6.26 5.96
CA VAL A 97 0.29 5.07 5.17
C VAL A 97 1.41 5.38 4.18
N LEU A 98 1.32 6.50 3.45
CA LEU A 98 2.36 6.93 2.51
C LEU A 98 3.72 7.07 3.20
N ARG A 99 3.77 7.74 4.36
CA ARG A 99 5.01 7.87 5.16
C ARG A 99 5.61 6.53 5.62
N ASN A 100 4.78 5.52 5.88
CA ASN A 100 5.25 4.19 6.26
C ASN A 100 5.66 3.34 5.04
N MET A 101 5.11 3.63 3.87
CA MET A 101 5.44 2.96 2.61
C MET A 101 6.63 3.57 1.88
N GLU A 102 6.98 4.82 2.16
CA GLU A 102 8.21 5.41 1.67
C GLU A 102 9.37 4.54 2.16
N PRO A 103 10.27 4.09 1.26
CA PRO A 103 11.50 3.46 1.72
C PRO A 103 12.13 4.50 2.63
N ARG A 104 12.29 4.18 3.92
CA ARG A 104 13.29 4.89 4.71
C ARG A 104 14.56 4.64 3.93
N LEU A 105 14.99 5.64 3.16
CA LEU A 105 16.35 5.76 2.71
C LEU A 105 17.14 5.45 3.97
N ALA A 106 17.70 4.25 4.05
CA ALA A 106 18.68 3.95 5.06
C ALA A 106 19.61 5.14 4.97
N SER A 107 19.72 5.89 6.07
CA SER A 107 20.81 6.83 6.23
C SER A 107 22.05 6.05 5.82
N ALA A 108 22.60 6.40 4.66
CA ALA A 108 23.87 5.91 4.21
C ALA A 108 24.86 6.51 5.19
N ASP A 109 25.16 5.75 6.23
CA ASP A 109 26.37 5.92 7.02
C ASP A 109 27.47 5.11 6.34
#